data_AF-A0A2V8U1P3-F1
#
_entry.id   AF-A0A2V8U1P3-F1
#
_cell.length_a   1.000
_cell.length_b   1.000
_cell.length_c   1.000
_cell.angle_alpha   90.00
_cell.angle_beta   90.00
_cell.angle_gamma   90.00
#
_symmetry.space_group_name_H-M   'P 1'
#
loop_
_entity.id
_entity.type
_entity.pdbx_description
1 polymer ?
#
loop_
_entity_poly.entity_id
_entity_poly.type
_entity_poly.pdbx_seq_one_letter_code
_entity_poly.pdbx_strand_id
1 'polypeptide(L)'
;MASNSLRHNDRHRLPRGSTLAAIALTAAWLLATGSPALANGVPLNKGDVLVSIGNGLVKHFDPSGILLDTLNTTTGSFATSGMCTDTSSNLFVTDFSTKEISKFDSGGNLVNPTWVSSYPGAND
;
A
#
# COMPACT_ATOMS: atom_id res chain seq x y z
N MET A 1 64.88 -47.11 6.23
CA MET A 1 64.08 -47.57 5.08
C MET A 1 62.63 -47.70 5.53
N ALA A 2 61.71 -47.31 4.65
CA ALA A 2 60.33 -46.95 4.91
C ALA A 2 59.44 -48.05 5.53
N SER A 3 58.42 -47.62 6.30
CA SER A 3 57.01 -48.06 6.22
C SER A 3 56.25 -47.40 7.39
N ASN A 4 55.56 -46.28 7.20
CA ASN A 4 54.18 -46.16 6.71
C ASN A 4 53.16 -47.04 7.48
N SER A 5 52.25 -46.41 8.23
CA SER A 5 50.78 -46.54 8.04
C SER A 5 49.96 -46.23 9.31
N LEU A 6 49.28 -45.06 9.23
CA LEU A 6 47.87 -44.80 9.57
C LEU A 6 47.34 -45.06 10.99
N ARG A 7 46.99 -43.97 11.71
CA ARG A 7 45.68 -43.76 12.40
C ARG A 7 45.34 -42.26 12.40
N HIS A 8 44.53 -41.83 11.43
CA HIS A 8 43.13 -41.44 11.62
C HIS A 8 42.94 -40.19 12.50
N ASN A 9 42.74 -39.04 11.86
CA ASN A 9 42.03 -37.94 12.49
C ASN A 9 41.25 -37.17 11.41
N ASP A 10 40.04 -37.66 11.15
CA ASP A 10 39.05 -37.05 10.27
C ASP A 10 38.66 -35.68 10.82
N ARG A 11 39.25 -34.62 10.24
CA ARG A 11 38.90 -33.24 10.56
C ARG A 11 37.79 -32.75 9.64
N HIS A 12 36.65 -32.45 10.28
CA HIS A 12 35.59 -31.54 9.86
C HIS A 12 34.80 -31.90 8.58
N ARG A 13 33.87 -32.84 8.73
CA ARG A 13 32.63 -32.85 7.93
C ARG A 13 31.64 -31.87 8.54
N LEU A 14 31.40 -30.73 7.89
CA LEU A 14 30.25 -29.88 8.20
C LEU A 14 28.97 -30.62 7.77
N PRO A 15 27.94 -30.75 8.62
CA PRO A 15 26.64 -31.24 8.19
C PRO A 15 26.04 -30.25 7.18
N ARG A 16 25.65 -30.76 6.01
CA ARG A 16 24.82 -30.07 5.02
C ARG A 16 23.41 -29.95 5.60
N GLY A 17 23.16 -28.86 6.31
CA GLY A 17 21.83 -28.45 6.77
C GLY A 17 21.58 -27.02 6.30
N SER A 18 20.60 -26.88 5.41
CA SER A 18 20.10 -25.65 4.79
C SER A 18 20.04 -24.46 5.75
N THR A 19 20.82 -23.42 5.47
CA THR A 19 20.66 -22.10 6.08
C THR A 19 19.27 -21.57 5.74
N LEU A 20 18.51 -21.25 6.80
CA LEU A 20 17.34 -20.39 6.75
C LEU A 20 17.79 -19.05 6.14
N ALA A 21 17.43 -18.77 4.89
CA ALA A 21 17.57 -17.43 4.34
C ALA A 21 16.40 -16.59 4.84
N ALA A 22 16.59 -15.97 6.00
CA ALA A 22 15.81 -14.82 6.41
C ALA A 22 16.06 -13.70 5.38
N ILE A 23 15.03 -13.29 4.64
CA ILE A 23 15.11 -12.06 3.83
C ILE A 23 14.81 -10.90 4.77
N ALA A 24 15.88 -10.28 5.26
CA ALA A 24 15.85 -9.09 6.10
C ALA A 24 15.96 -7.82 5.25
N LEU A 25 14.95 -6.95 5.42
CA LEU A 25 14.97 -5.49 5.37
C LEU A 25 15.39 -4.75 4.09
N THR A 26 14.46 -3.93 3.60
CA THR A 26 14.79 -2.53 3.29
C THR A 26 14.12 -1.62 4.32
N ALA A 27 14.87 -1.22 5.34
CA ALA A 27 14.52 -0.06 6.15
C ALA A 27 14.89 1.19 5.37
N ALA A 28 13.88 1.97 4.98
CA ALA A 28 14.07 3.37 4.64
C ALA A 28 13.31 4.20 5.68
N TRP A 29 14.02 4.56 6.76
CA TRP A 29 13.59 5.64 7.64
C TRP A 29 13.77 6.95 6.89
N LEU A 30 12.76 7.33 6.09
CA LEU A 30 12.64 8.69 5.62
C LEU A 30 11.94 9.49 6.73
N LEU A 31 12.47 10.66 7.06
CA LEU A 31 11.80 11.65 7.90
C LEU A 31 10.52 12.10 7.19
N ALA A 32 9.47 11.29 7.27
CA ALA A 32 8.15 11.69 6.86
C ALA A 32 7.62 12.60 7.97
N THR A 33 7.63 13.90 7.75
CA THR A 33 6.54 14.75 8.27
C THR A 33 5.29 14.41 7.47
N GLY A 34 4.87 13.15 7.56
CA GLY A 34 3.66 12.62 6.95
C GLY A 34 2.68 12.42 8.08
N SER A 35 1.53 13.07 7.99
CA SER A 35 0.39 12.75 8.84
C SER A 35 0.16 11.23 8.82
N PRO A 36 -0.24 10.60 9.94
CA PRO A 36 -0.52 9.16 9.95
C PRO A 36 -1.61 8.87 8.92
N ALA A 37 -1.23 8.16 7.87
CA ALA A 37 -2.09 7.94 6.74
C ALA A 37 -3.00 6.72 7.01
N LEU A 38 -4.30 6.87 6.77
CA LEU A 38 -5.34 5.94 7.26
C LEU A 38 -5.74 4.84 6.26
N ALA A 39 -4.97 4.59 5.18
CA ALA A 39 -5.35 3.59 4.18
C ALA A 39 -4.21 2.60 3.85
N ASN A 40 -4.63 1.44 3.32
CA ASN A 40 -4.03 0.11 3.44
C ASN A 40 -2.69 -0.08 2.67
N GLY A 41 -2.12 0.99 2.13
CA GLY A 41 -0.76 1.04 1.59
C GLY A 41 -0.52 0.28 0.29
N VAL A 42 -1.58 -0.06 -0.47
CA VAL A 42 -1.42 -0.67 -1.80
C VAL A 42 -1.20 0.43 -2.83
N PRO A 43 -0.08 0.42 -3.58
CA PRO A 43 0.19 1.45 -4.58
C PRO A 43 -0.88 1.50 -5.67
N LEU A 44 -1.25 2.72 -6.06
CA LEU A 44 -2.13 2.99 -7.18
C LEU A 44 -1.34 2.93 -8.48
N ASN A 45 -1.59 1.91 -9.30
CA ASN A 45 -0.91 1.71 -10.56
C ASN A 45 -1.77 2.13 -11.75
N LYS A 46 -1.09 2.49 -12.83
CA LYS A 46 -1.78 2.79 -14.09
C LYS A 46 -2.49 1.52 -14.60
N GLY A 47 -3.79 1.65 -14.86
CA GLY A 47 -4.63 0.55 -15.33
C GLY A 47 -5.47 -0.10 -14.23
N ASP A 48 -5.21 0.23 -12.97
CA ASP A 48 -6.05 -0.20 -11.86
C ASP A 48 -7.47 0.39 -11.98
N VAL A 49 -8.44 -0.33 -11.41
CA VAL A 49 -9.85 0.05 -11.45
C VAL A 49 -10.29 0.45 -10.04
N LEU A 50 -10.82 1.66 -9.90
CA LEU A 50 -11.33 2.20 -8.64
C LEU A 50 -12.84 2.36 -8.71
N VAL A 51 -13.55 1.83 -7.71
CA VAL A 51 -15.02 1.84 -7.67
C VAL A 51 -15.49 2.35 -6.32
N SER A 52 -16.15 3.51 -6.32
CA SER A 52 -16.85 4.03 -5.12
C SER A 52 -18.05 3.15 -4.79
N ILE A 53 -18.17 2.74 -3.52
CA ILE A 53 -19.27 1.90 -3.05
C ILE A 53 -20.12 2.57 -1.95
N GLY A 54 -19.91 3.88 -1.72
CA GLY A 54 -20.56 4.64 -0.65
C GLY A 54 -19.87 4.48 0.71
N ASN A 55 -20.37 5.20 1.71
CA ASN A 55 -19.79 5.33 3.06
C ASN A 55 -18.31 5.75 3.07
N GLY A 56 -17.88 6.54 2.08
CA GLY A 56 -16.48 6.94 1.92
C GLY A 56 -15.55 5.81 1.48
N LEU A 57 -16.08 4.68 1.02
CA LEU A 57 -15.29 3.52 0.62
C LEU A 57 -15.08 3.46 -0.89
N VAL A 58 -13.86 3.11 -1.29
CA VAL A 58 -13.46 2.89 -2.68
C VAL A 58 -12.79 1.53 -2.78
N LYS A 59 -13.34 0.63 -3.59
CA LYS A 59 -12.69 -0.64 -3.91
C LYS A 59 -11.62 -0.43 -4.97
N HIS A 60 -10.46 -1.04 -4.76
CA HIS A 60 -9.32 -0.99 -5.68
C HIS A 60 -9.08 -2.37 -6.26
N PHE A 61 -9.11 -2.47 -7.58
CA PHE A 61 -8.86 -3.71 -8.30
C PHE A 61 -7.66 -3.56 -9.22
N ASP A 62 -6.96 -4.66 -9.45
CA ASP A 62 -5.97 -4.76 -10.52
C ASP A 62 -6.64 -4.74 -11.91
N PRO A 63 -5.87 -4.61 -13.01
CA PRO A 63 -6.42 -4.60 -14.36
C PRO A 63 -7.12 -5.91 -14.78
N SER A 64 -6.92 -7.00 -14.03
CA SER A 64 -7.57 -8.29 -14.26
C SER A 64 -8.88 -8.44 -13.48
N GLY A 65 -9.25 -7.44 -12.66
CA GLY A 65 -10.45 -7.43 -11.83
C GLY A 65 -10.30 -8.11 -10.47
N ILE A 66 -9.07 -8.39 -10.02
CA ILE A 66 -8.81 -8.93 -8.68
C ILE A 66 -8.82 -7.77 -7.68
N LEU A 67 -9.59 -7.90 -6.60
CA LEU A 67 -9.64 -6.90 -5.52
C LEU A 67 -8.29 -6.88 -4.77
N LEU A 68 -7.66 -5.71 -4.73
CA LEU A 68 -6.40 -5.47 -4.03
C LEU A 68 -6.65 -4.98 -2.61
N ASP A 69 -7.42 -3.91 -2.45
CA ASP A 69 -7.82 -3.38 -1.15
C ASP A 69 -9.15 -2.58 -1.20
N THR A 70 -9.47 -1.93 -0.08
CA THR A 70 -10.53 -0.94 0.00
C THR A 70 -10.01 0.30 0.72
N LEU A 71 -9.94 1.39 -0.01
CA LEU A 71 -9.59 2.71 0.51
C LEU A 71 -10.79 3.29 1.26
N ASN A 72 -10.51 4.07 2.31
CA ASN A 72 -11.53 4.71 3.13
C ASN A 72 -11.19 6.19 3.30
N THR A 73 -12.08 7.08 2.88
CA THR A 73 -11.94 8.54 3.04
C THR A 73 -12.16 8.99 4.48
N THR A 74 -12.74 8.14 5.33
CA THR A 74 -13.08 8.39 6.75
C THR A 74 -14.17 9.46 6.98
N THR A 75 -14.69 10.06 5.90
CA THR A 75 -15.77 11.06 5.96
C THR A 75 -17.13 10.43 6.27
N GLY A 76 -17.30 9.13 5.99
CA GLY A 76 -18.59 8.45 6.08
C GLY A 76 -19.59 8.89 4.99
N SER A 77 -19.13 9.52 3.89
CA SER A 77 -20.01 10.02 2.84
C SER A 77 -20.82 8.91 2.18
N PHE A 78 -22.15 8.98 2.26
CA PHE A 78 -23.04 7.94 1.75
C PHE A 78 -23.31 8.05 0.24
N ALA A 79 -23.04 9.22 -0.36
CA ALA A 79 -23.27 9.48 -1.78
C ALA A 79 -22.04 9.11 -2.64
N THR A 80 -22.30 8.55 -3.83
CA THR A 80 -21.31 8.05 -4.79
C THR A 80 -20.25 9.09 -5.12
N SER A 81 -18.99 8.78 -4.83
CA SER A 81 -17.89 9.72 -5.03
C SER A 81 -17.39 9.76 -6.49
N GLY A 82 -17.30 10.96 -7.06
CA GLY A 82 -16.46 11.20 -8.23
C GLY A 82 -14.99 11.05 -7.86
N MET A 83 -14.13 10.69 -8.81
CA MET A 83 -12.71 10.47 -8.53
C MET A 83 -11.83 10.90 -9.71
N CYS A 84 -10.62 11.37 -9.43
CA CYS A 84 -9.58 11.61 -10.43
C CYS A 84 -8.19 11.43 -9.84
N THR A 85 -7.18 11.29 -10.70
CA THR A 85 -5.77 11.22 -10.31
C THR A 85 -4.96 12.35 -10.91
N ASP A 86 -3.91 12.79 -10.21
CA ASP A 86 -2.91 13.71 -10.76
C ASP A 86 -1.76 12.97 -11.47
N THR A 87 -0.80 13.72 -12.02
CA THR A 87 0.38 13.16 -12.70
C THR A 87 1.31 12.38 -11.78
N SER A 88 1.18 12.57 -10.46
CA SER A 88 1.92 11.82 -9.44
C SER A 88 1.13 10.61 -8.95
N SER A 89 0.00 10.27 -9.57
CA SER A 89 -0.90 9.19 -9.17
C SER A 89 -1.48 9.35 -7.76
N ASN A 90 -1.54 10.57 -7.23
CA ASN A 90 -2.38 10.84 -6.05
C ASN A 90 -3.85 10.76 -6.48
N LEU A 91 -4.68 10.14 -5.64
CA LEU A 91 -6.11 10.00 -5.88
C LEU A 91 -6.89 11.06 -5.10
N PHE A 92 -7.83 11.69 -5.79
CA PHE A 92 -8.78 12.64 -5.22
C PHE A 92 -10.17 12.04 -5.29
N VAL A 93 -10.87 12.02 -4.16
CA VAL A 93 -12.19 11.41 -4.02
C VAL A 93 -13.17 12.47 -3.55
N THR A 94 -14.26 12.65 -4.28
CA THR A 94 -15.30 13.63 -3.99
C THR A 94 -16.33 13.04 -3.03
N ASP A 95 -16.33 13.48 -1.77
CA ASP A 95 -17.27 13.04 -0.75
C ASP A 95 -18.53 13.93 -0.75
N PHE A 96 -19.50 13.62 -1.61
CA PHE A 96 -20.65 14.51 -1.88
C PHE A 96 -21.49 14.88 -0.65
N SER A 97 -21.85 13.92 0.20
CA SER A 97 -22.74 14.25 1.32
C SER A 97 -22.06 15.10 2.40
N THR A 98 -20.72 15.02 2.51
CA THR A 98 -19.94 15.84 3.45
C THR A 98 -19.36 17.09 2.79
N LYS A 99 -19.48 17.22 1.45
CA LYS A 99 -18.99 18.35 0.65
C LYS A 99 -17.48 18.52 0.75
N GLU A 100 -16.78 17.40 0.84
CA GLU A 100 -15.33 17.35 0.99
C GLU A 100 -14.67 16.67 -0.21
N ILE A 101 -13.39 16.95 -0.42
CA ILE A 101 -12.55 16.16 -1.32
C ILE A 101 -11.43 15.57 -0.49
N SER A 102 -11.36 14.25 -0.45
CA SER A 102 -10.29 13.50 0.19
C SER A 102 -9.12 13.29 -0.76
N LYS A 103 -7.89 13.30 -0.22
CA LYS A 103 -6.66 13.03 -0.97
C LYS A 103 -5.94 11.81 -0.43
N PHE A 104 -5.65 10.87 -1.31
CA PHE A 104 -4.73 9.76 -1.10
C PHE A 104 -3.43 10.01 -1.86
N ASP A 105 -2.30 9.51 -1.33
CA ASP A 105 -1.05 9.46 -2.08
C ASP A 105 -1.02 8.30 -3.08
N SER A 106 0.03 8.26 -3.91
CA SER A 106 0.25 7.18 -4.88
C SER A 106 0.49 5.81 -4.24
N GLY A 107 0.79 5.77 -2.95
CA GLY A 107 0.90 4.54 -2.18
C GLY A 107 -0.47 4.03 -1.68
N GLY A 108 -1.56 4.68 -2.06
CA GLY A 108 -2.91 4.33 -1.59
C GLY A 108 -3.18 4.76 -0.16
N ASN A 109 -2.36 5.63 0.44
CA ASN A 109 -2.57 6.06 1.82
C ASN A 109 -3.39 7.35 1.89
N LEU A 110 -4.37 7.45 2.80
CA LEU A 110 -5.14 8.67 2.99
C LEU A 110 -4.27 9.75 3.64
N VAL A 111 -3.96 10.81 2.90
CA VAL A 111 -3.10 11.91 3.37
C VAL A 111 -3.92 13.02 4.03
N ASN A 112 -5.09 13.32 3.46
CA ASN A 112 -5.97 14.36 3.99
C ASN A 112 -7.45 14.06 3.65
N PRO A 113 -8.32 13.78 4.64
CA PRO A 113 -9.75 13.56 4.41
C PRO A 113 -10.51 14.83 3.96
N THR A 114 -9.97 16.02 4.21
CA THR A 114 -10.61 17.31 3.91
C THR A 114 -9.67 18.21 3.12
N TRP A 115 -9.04 17.65 2.08
CA TRP A 115 -8.12 18.40 1.21
C TRP A 115 -8.77 19.63 0.60
N VAL A 116 -10.04 19.52 0.20
CA VAL A 116 -10.94 20.66 -0.03
C VAL A 116 -12.18 20.46 0.83
N SER A 117 -12.69 21.54 1.41
CA SER A 117 -13.94 21.55 2.17
C SER A 117 -14.94 22.49 1.51
N SER A 118 -16.24 22.17 1.65
CA SER A 118 -17.37 23.00 1.25
C SER A 118 -17.39 23.40 -0.24
N TYR A 119 -17.07 22.49 -1.17
CA TYR A 119 -17.20 22.82 -2.59
C TYR A 119 -18.68 22.98 -2.99
N PRO A 120 -19.03 24.02 -3.77
CA PRO A 120 -20.41 24.25 -4.21
C PRO A 120 -20.83 23.21 -5.26
N GLY A 121 -22.07 22.69 -5.17
CA GLY A 121 -22.68 21.81 -6.18
C GLY A 121 -23.09 20.40 -5.73
N ALA A 122 -22.92 20.03 -4.47
CA ALA A 122 -23.24 18.67 -3.98
C ALA A 122 -24.74 18.38 -3.74
N ASN A 123 -25.65 19.30 -4.11
CA ASN A 123 -27.07 19.25 -3.76
C ASN A 123 -28.01 19.15 -4.98
N ASP A 124 -27.50 18.83 -6.18
CA ASP A 124 -28.30 18.80 -7.42
C ASP A 124 -28.67 17.38 -7.84
#